data_AF-A6UEP1-F1
#
_entry.id   AF-A6UEP1-F1
#
_cell.length_a   1.000
_cell.length_b   1.000
_cell.length_c   1.000
_cell.angle_alpha   90.00
_cell.angle_beta   90.00
_cell.angle_gamma   90.00
#
_symmetry.space_group_name_H-M   'P 1'
#
loop_
_entity.id
_entity.type
_entity.pdbx_description
1 polymer ?
#
loop_
_entity_poly.entity_id
_entity_poly.type
_entity_poly.pdbx_seq_one_letter_code
_entity_poly.pdbx_strand_id
1 'polypeptide(L)'
;MSYEPPKQSFAGQIFDVATLLVLTIGALYIPLYLGLAGAAKVPNPIADPTWESLGQNATEQQQWAALGITDPAAANDIITARFDYSFSWASLIVMALLVIGYFVMVVRLSDREYREVIDERFGTKQR
;
A
#
# COMPACT_ATOMS: atom_id res chain seq x y z
N MET A 1 28.70 8.81 -34.22
CA MET A 1 29.70 8.28 -33.27
C MET A 1 28.94 7.47 -32.23
N SER A 2 29.49 6.38 -31.71
CA SER A 2 28.80 5.64 -30.64
C SER A 2 28.88 6.45 -29.35
N TYR A 3 27.75 6.63 -28.65
CA TYR A 3 27.72 7.25 -27.32
C TYR A 3 28.66 6.54 -26.36
N GLU A 4 29.36 7.31 -25.54
CA GLU A 4 30.14 6.79 -24.42
C GLU A 4 29.58 7.40 -23.12
N PRO A 5 28.94 6.61 -22.25
CA PRO A 5 28.28 7.13 -21.06
C PRO A 5 29.28 7.68 -20.04
N PRO A 6 28.90 8.72 -19.28
CA PRO A 6 29.72 9.23 -18.20
C PRO A 6 29.93 8.15 -17.13
N LYS A 7 31.18 7.97 -16.69
CA LYS A 7 31.51 7.04 -15.60
C LYS A 7 31.15 7.66 -14.26
N GLN A 8 30.23 7.02 -13.54
CA GLN A 8 29.86 7.43 -12.19
C GLN A 8 31.04 7.22 -11.23
N SER A 9 31.25 8.16 -10.32
CA SER A 9 32.29 8.05 -9.29
C SER A 9 31.89 7.02 -8.23
N PHE A 10 32.87 6.37 -7.60
CA PHE A 10 32.63 5.40 -6.53
C PHE A 10 31.83 6.00 -5.36
N ALA A 11 32.14 7.24 -4.96
CA ALA A 11 31.40 7.94 -3.91
C ALA A 11 29.93 8.20 -4.32
N GLY A 12 29.70 8.58 -5.58
CA GLY A 12 28.36 8.75 -6.12
C GLY A 12 27.55 7.45 -6.12
N GLN A 13 28.19 6.32 -6.40
CA GLN A 13 27.55 5.00 -6.38
C GLN A 13 27.16 4.58 -4.95
N ILE A 14 28.02 4.82 -3.96
CA ILE A 14 27.70 4.53 -2.56
C ILE A 14 26.50 5.36 -2.10
N PHE A 15 26.49 6.66 -2.41
CA PHE A 15 25.40 7.55 -2.01
C PHE A 15 24.06 7.12 -2.63
N ASP A 16 24.07 6.76 -3.91
CA ASP A 16 22.88 6.29 -4.63
C ASP A 16 22.31 5.02 -3.98
N VAL A 17 23.15 4.00 -3.77
CA VAL A 17 22.73 2.74 -3.13
C VAL A 17 22.22 2.98 -1.71
N ALA A 18 22.91 3.79 -0.92
CA ALA A 18 22.47 4.13 0.44
C ALA A 18 21.11 4.84 0.42
N THR A 19 20.90 5.78 -0.50
CA THR A 19 19.64 6.49 -0.66
C THR A 19 18.51 5.54 -1.02
N LEU A 20 18.72 4.67 -2.01
CA LEU A 20 17.74 3.67 -2.44
C LEU A 20 17.39 2.70 -1.31
N LEU A 21 18.37 2.26 -0.52
CA LEU A 21 18.13 1.43 0.66
C LEU A 21 17.28 2.14 1.70
N VAL A 22 17.60 3.39 2.03
CA VAL A 22 16.82 4.20 2.99
C VAL A 22 15.39 4.41 2.50
N LEU A 23 15.20 4.76 1.23
CA LEU A 23 13.87 4.96 0.64
C LEU A 23 13.06 3.65 0.62
N THR A 24 13.69 2.52 0.30
CA THR A 24 13.03 1.22 0.27
C THR A 24 12.60 0.78 1.66
N ILE A 25 13.52 0.84 2.64
CA ILE A 25 13.21 0.51 4.03
C ILE A 25 12.14 1.45 4.56
N GLY A 26 12.26 2.76 4.30
CA GLY A 26 11.28 3.76 4.71
C GLY A 26 9.89 3.47 4.14
N ALA A 27 9.79 3.20 2.84
CA ALA A 27 8.54 2.88 2.17
C ALA A 27 7.85 1.64 2.75
N LEU A 28 8.62 0.64 3.20
CA LEU A 28 8.08 -0.59 3.79
C LEU A 28 7.72 -0.43 5.28
N TYR A 29 8.55 0.25 6.08
CA TYR A 29 8.41 0.28 7.54
C TYR A 29 7.65 1.48 8.08
N ILE A 30 7.70 2.65 7.43
CA ILE A 30 6.99 3.85 7.92
C ILE A 30 5.47 3.60 8.03
N PRO A 31 4.79 3.02 7.02
CA PRO A 31 3.36 2.74 7.15
C PRO A 31 3.03 1.77 8.28
N LEU A 32 3.91 0.77 8.52
CA LEU A 32 3.74 -0.19 9.60
C LEU A 32 3.89 0.46 10.97
N TYR A 33 4.95 1.27 11.14
CA TYR A 33 5.22 1.98 12.40
C TYR A 33 4.09 2.95 12.77
N LEU A 34 3.50 3.61 11.77
CA LEU A 34 2.38 4.54 11.95
C LEU A 34 1.01 3.83 12.06
N GLY A 35 0.96 2.50 12.00
CA GLY A 35 -0.30 1.76 12.03
C GLY A 35 -1.20 1.98 10.82
N LEU A 36 -0.65 2.45 9.70
CA LEU A 36 -1.36 2.72 8.44
C LEU A 36 -1.52 1.46 7.57
N ALA A 37 -1.06 0.31 8.05
CA ALA A 37 -1.23 -0.97 7.37
C ALA A 37 -2.68 -1.46 7.51
N GLY A 38 -3.35 -1.70 6.38
CA GLY A 38 -4.80 -1.95 6.28
C GLY A 38 -5.31 -3.31 6.78
N ALA A 39 -4.74 -3.86 7.85
CA ALA A 39 -5.14 -5.16 8.41
C ALA A 39 -5.84 -5.05 9.78
N ALA A 40 -5.99 -3.85 10.33
CA ALA A 40 -6.66 -3.66 11.61
C ALA A 40 -8.18 -3.91 11.46
N LYS A 41 -8.65 -5.02 12.04
CA LYS A 41 -10.07 -5.22 12.31
C LYS A 41 -10.41 -4.46 13.58
N VAL A 42 -11.45 -3.64 13.54
CA VAL A 42 -11.99 -2.99 14.73
C VAL A 42 -13.21 -3.82 15.15
N PRO A 43 -13.13 -4.60 16.25
CA PRO A 43 -14.31 -5.27 16.79
C PRO A 43 -15.41 -4.24 17.07
N ASN A 44 -16.65 -4.62 16.82
CA ASN A 44 -17.82 -3.83 17.19
C ASN A 44 -18.72 -4.66 18.11
N PRO A 45 -18.34 -4.81 19.40
CA PRO A 45 -18.97 -5.76 20.31
C PRO A 45 -20.40 -5.34 20.62
N ILE A 46 -21.30 -6.30 20.66
CA ILE A 46 -22.71 -6.07 20.99
C ILE A 46 -22.87 -6.13 22.51
N ALA A 47 -23.64 -5.21 23.11
CA ALA A 47 -23.99 -5.27 24.52
C ALA A 47 -24.92 -6.46 24.80
N ASP A 48 -24.70 -7.16 25.91
CA ASP A 48 -25.45 -8.36 26.31
C ASP A 48 -25.60 -9.40 25.17
N PRO A 49 -24.47 -9.92 24.63
CA PRO A 49 -24.50 -10.76 23.44
C PRO A 49 -25.17 -12.11 23.72
N THR A 50 -26.03 -12.53 22.81
CA THR A 50 -26.52 -13.91 22.72
C THR A 50 -25.95 -14.57 21.47
N TRP A 51 -25.93 -15.91 21.42
CA TRP A 51 -25.51 -16.61 20.21
C TRP A 51 -26.37 -16.21 18.99
N GLU A 52 -27.66 -15.95 19.22
CA GLU A 52 -28.58 -15.47 18.18
C GLU A 52 -28.24 -14.04 17.73
N SER A 53 -27.94 -13.12 18.65
CA SER A 53 -27.57 -11.74 18.29
C SER A 53 -26.22 -11.66 17.57
N LEU A 54 -25.33 -12.62 17.81
CA LEU A 54 -24.06 -12.80 17.08
C LEU A 54 -24.25 -13.53 15.72
N GLY A 55 -25.50 -13.89 15.38
CA GLY A 55 -25.82 -14.60 14.15
C GLY A 55 -25.27 -16.02 14.08
N GLN A 56 -25.06 -16.68 15.22
CA GLN A 56 -24.53 -18.04 15.31
C GLN A 56 -25.65 -19.08 15.46
N ASN A 57 -25.72 -20.03 14.54
CA ASN A 57 -26.66 -21.15 14.61
C ASN A 57 -26.16 -22.26 15.57
N ALA A 58 -27.01 -23.26 15.84
CA ALA A 58 -26.69 -24.34 16.78
C ALA A 58 -25.43 -25.14 16.40
N THR A 59 -25.16 -25.33 15.10
CA THR A 59 -23.95 -26.03 14.63
C THR A 59 -22.70 -25.20 14.89
N GLU A 60 -22.75 -23.89 14.66
CA GLU A 60 -21.63 -22.97 14.91
C GLU A 60 -21.32 -22.86 16.42
N GLN A 61 -22.36 -22.83 17.25
CA GLN A 61 -22.22 -22.86 18.72
C GLN A 61 -21.49 -24.12 19.21
N GLN A 62 -21.74 -25.28 18.59
CA GLN A 62 -21.01 -26.51 18.90
C GLN A 62 -19.51 -26.41 18.55
N GLN A 63 -19.16 -25.69 17.48
CA GLN A 63 -17.74 -25.46 17.14
C GLN A 63 -17.07 -24.55 18.16
N TRP A 64 -17.74 -23.49 18.61
CA TRP A 64 -17.23 -22.64 19.70
C TRP A 64 -17.06 -23.43 21.00
N ALA A 65 -18.03 -24.28 21.35
CA ALA A 65 -17.94 -25.15 22.51
C ALA A 65 -16.76 -26.14 22.40
N ALA A 66 -16.48 -26.69 21.20
CA ALA A 66 -15.33 -27.54 20.95
C ALA A 66 -13.99 -26.80 21.13
N LEU A 67 -13.97 -25.48 20.92
CA LEU A 67 -12.85 -24.60 21.21
C LEU A 67 -12.80 -24.14 22.69
N GLY A 68 -13.72 -24.61 23.53
CA GLY A 68 -13.81 -24.25 24.95
C GLY A 68 -14.51 -22.92 25.23
N ILE A 69 -15.18 -22.33 24.23
CA ILE A 69 -15.90 -21.07 24.35
C ILE A 69 -17.40 -21.35 24.40
N THR A 70 -17.98 -21.28 25.60
CA THR A 70 -19.42 -21.54 25.84
C THR A 70 -20.22 -20.27 26.11
N ASP A 71 -19.54 -19.18 26.47
CA ASP A 71 -20.13 -17.86 26.70
C ASP A 71 -20.08 -17.01 25.41
N PRO A 72 -21.22 -16.53 24.89
CA PRO A 72 -21.24 -15.59 23.76
C PRO A 72 -20.37 -14.36 23.98
N ALA A 73 -20.23 -13.87 25.22
CA ALA A 73 -19.42 -12.69 25.51
C ALA A 73 -17.93 -12.92 25.18
N ALA A 74 -17.44 -14.15 25.40
CA ALA A 74 -16.07 -14.52 25.08
C ALA A 74 -15.81 -14.64 23.55
N ALA A 75 -16.86 -14.87 22.76
CA ALA A 75 -16.76 -14.94 21.30
C ALA A 75 -17.06 -13.60 20.59
N ASN A 76 -17.65 -12.63 21.31
CA ASN A 76 -18.21 -11.39 20.75
C ASN A 76 -17.18 -10.60 19.94
N ASP A 77 -16.01 -10.32 20.52
CA ASP A 77 -14.95 -9.57 19.84
C ASP A 77 -14.45 -10.29 18.58
N ILE A 78 -14.37 -11.62 18.63
CA ILE A 78 -13.86 -12.45 17.53
C ILE A 78 -14.87 -12.45 16.36
N ILE A 79 -16.15 -12.60 16.67
CA ILE A 79 -17.23 -12.65 15.66
C ILE A 79 -17.49 -11.26 15.06
N THR A 80 -17.34 -10.19 15.85
CA THR A 80 -17.58 -8.82 15.42
C THR A 80 -16.36 -8.15 14.81
N ALA A 81 -15.16 -8.74 14.93
CA ALA A 81 -13.94 -8.33 14.20
C ALA A 81 -14.01 -8.66 12.70
N ARG A 82 -15.01 -8.12 12.01
CA ARG A 82 -15.20 -8.26 10.56
C ARG A 82 -14.40 -7.20 9.81
N PHE A 83 -14.14 -7.47 8.53
CA PHE A 83 -13.58 -6.47 7.63
C PHE A 83 -14.64 -5.42 7.31
N ASP A 84 -14.31 -4.15 7.52
CA ASP A 84 -15.12 -3.04 7.06
C ASP A 84 -14.78 -2.75 5.59
N TYR A 85 -15.78 -2.90 4.70
CA TYR A 85 -15.66 -2.61 3.27
C TYR A 85 -16.12 -1.21 2.90
N SER A 86 -16.38 -0.36 3.90
CA SER A 86 -16.64 1.06 3.70
C SER A 86 -15.44 1.74 3.06
N PHE A 87 -15.70 2.68 2.17
CA PHE A 87 -14.65 3.30 1.37
C PHE A 87 -14.67 4.83 1.50
N SER A 88 -13.49 5.41 1.72
CA SER A 88 -13.29 6.86 1.82
C SER A 88 -13.08 7.49 0.45
N TRP A 89 -14.07 8.24 -0.03
CA TRP A 89 -13.97 9.03 -1.26
C TRP A 89 -12.83 10.05 -1.22
N ALA A 90 -12.58 10.66 -0.06
CA ALA A 90 -11.48 11.61 0.11
C ALA A 90 -10.12 10.91 -0.11
N SER A 91 -9.92 9.73 0.50
CA SER A 91 -8.69 8.95 0.34
C SER A 91 -8.50 8.49 -1.11
N LEU A 92 -9.59 8.14 -1.82
CA LEU A 92 -9.54 7.81 -3.25
C LEU A 92 -9.06 8.98 -4.09
N ILE A 93 -9.63 10.17 -3.86
CA ILE A 93 -9.29 11.37 -4.62
C ILE A 93 -7.81 11.71 -4.39
N VAL A 94 -7.34 11.65 -3.14
CA VAL A 94 -5.91 11.86 -2.82
C VAL A 94 -5.05 10.85 -3.57
N MET A 95 -5.39 9.56 -3.56
CA MET A 95 -4.65 8.52 -4.28
C MET A 95 -4.64 8.80 -5.80
N ALA A 96 -5.78 9.13 -6.38
CA ALA A 96 -5.91 9.46 -7.80
C ALA A 96 -5.04 10.67 -8.19
N LEU A 97 -5.06 11.72 -7.38
CA LEU A 97 -4.23 12.91 -7.59
C LEU A 97 -2.73 12.60 -7.52
N LEU A 98 -2.30 11.76 -6.57
CA LEU A 98 -0.90 11.34 -6.45
C LEU A 98 -0.45 10.55 -7.68
N VAL A 99 -1.26 9.58 -8.14
CA VAL A 99 -0.95 8.77 -9.32
C VAL A 99 -0.89 9.62 -10.58
N ILE A 100 -1.91 10.46 -10.81
CA ILE A 100 -1.97 11.35 -11.98
C ILE A 100 -0.82 12.36 -11.93
N GLY A 101 -0.59 12.97 -10.77
CA GLY A 101 0.49 13.94 -10.57
C GLY A 101 1.87 13.34 -10.84
N TYR A 102 2.13 12.13 -10.34
CA TYR A 102 3.34 11.38 -10.66
C TYR A 102 3.48 11.15 -12.17
N PHE A 103 2.42 10.67 -12.84
CA PHE A 103 2.48 10.40 -14.27
C PHE A 103 2.75 11.67 -15.09
N VAL A 104 2.08 12.78 -14.76
CA VAL A 104 2.31 14.08 -15.41
C VAL A 104 3.75 14.56 -15.19
N MET A 105 4.28 14.40 -13.98
CA MET A 105 5.66 14.76 -13.65
C MET A 105 6.66 13.93 -14.47
N VAL A 106 6.49 12.61 -14.52
CA VAL A 106 7.34 11.71 -15.34
C VAL A 106 7.31 12.13 -16.80
N VAL A 107 6.12 12.29 -17.39
CA VAL A 107 5.99 12.67 -18.82
C VAL A 107 6.64 14.03 -19.10
N ARG A 108 6.47 15.02 -18.21
CA ARG A 108 7.03 16.36 -18.39
C ARG A 108 8.55 16.40 -18.24
N LEU A 109 9.10 15.71 -17.25
CA LEU A 109 10.55 15.69 -17.03
C LEU A 109 11.27 14.84 -18.07
N SER A 110 10.64 13.76 -18.55
CA SER A 110 11.24 12.88 -19.54
C SER A 110 11.24 13.42 -20.97
N ASP A 111 10.44 14.44 -21.32
CA ASP A 111 10.36 14.95 -22.71
C ASP A 111 11.73 15.37 -23.27
N ARG A 112 12.55 16.02 -22.44
CA ARG A 112 13.90 16.44 -22.85
C ARG A 112 14.81 15.25 -23.12
N GLU A 113 14.92 14.34 -22.15
CA GLU A 113 15.76 13.13 -22.25
C GLU A 113 15.34 12.28 -23.45
N TYR A 114 14.03 12.13 -23.68
CA TYR A 114 13.50 11.36 -24.79
C TYR A 114 13.86 11.97 -26.15
N ARG A 115 13.81 13.31 -26.27
CA ARG A 115 14.24 14.02 -27.48
C ARG A 115 15.74 13.91 -27.70
N GLU A 116 16.55 14.04 -26.65
CA GLU A 116 18.00 13.87 -26.75
C GLU A 116 18.35 12.46 -27.26
N VAL A 117 17.68 11.42 -26.74
CA VAL A 117 17.85 10.04 -27.23
C VAL A 117 17.39 9.87 -28.69
N ILE A 118 16.28 10.50 -29.09
CA ILE A 118 15.80 10.47 -30.49
C ILE A 118 16.81 11.14 -31.43
N ASP A 119 17.27 12.34 -31.09
CA ASP A 119 18.22 13.09 -31.90
C ASP A 119 19.57 12.35 -31.98
N GLU A 120 19.99 11.67 -30.92
CA GLU A 120 21.19 10.83 -30.91
C GLU A 120 21.06 9.59 -31.80
N ARG A 121 19.92 8.89 -31.73
CA ARG A 121 19.70 7.63 -32.46
C ARG A 121 19.33 7.84 -33.93
N PHE A 122 18.60 8.91 -34.24
CA PHE A 122 17.98 9.13 -35.55
C PHE A 122 18.44 10.42 -36.24
N GLY A 123 19.25 11.24 -35.57
CA GLY A 123 19.68 12.55 -36.06
C GLY A 123 18.64 13.64 -35.78
N THR A 124 19.09 14.88 -35.66
CA THR A 124 18.22 16.05 -35.51
C THR A 124 17.29 16.19 -36.71
N LYS A 125 16.00 16.47 -36.47
CA LYS A 125 15.04 16.81 -37.54
C LYS A 125 15.64 17.88 -38.45
N GLN A 126 15.95 17.51 -39.70
CA GLN A 126 16.17 18.49 -40.76
C GLN A 126 14.84 19.22 -40.98
N ARG A 127 14.87 20.55 -40.86
CA ARG A 127 13.72 21.43 -41.09
C ARG A 127 13.21 21.34 -42.51
#